data_AF-A0A937PLL5-F1
#
_entry.id   AF-A0A937PLL5-F1
#
_cell.length_a   1.000
_cell.length_b   1.000
_cell.length_c   1.000
_cell.angle_alpha   90.00
_cell.angle_beta   90.00
_cell.angle_gamma   90.00
#
_symmetry.space_group_name_H-M   'P 1'
#
loop_
_entity.id
_entity.type
_entity.pdbx_description
1 polymer ?
#
loop_
_entity_poly.entity_id
_entity_poly.type
_entity_poly.pdbx_seq_one_letter_code
_entity_poly.pdbx_strand_id
1 'polypeptide(L)'
;MSDDEKKWLKFNYAWKWFEYHASQRLIAFRFYLIIIGAAGWLFLRGDTSLVYPHNLLFGLALFIVSLFFFLLEVRNNRLVNCGRQALDKLEEEAGFLGTPYAIRHNDEKSKRFCVSHYFVIRTIYIIVGIIGFILIGMGFCR
;
A
#
# COMPACT_ATOMS: atom_id res chain seq x y z
N MET A 1 20.17 6.12 -33.03
CA MET A 1 18.97 5.60 -32.33
C MET A 1 17.75 6.11 -33.07
N SER A 2 16.99 5.21 -33.68
CA SER A 2 15.76 5.53 -34.40
C SER A 2 14.69 6.08 -33.46
N ASP A 3 13.66 6.73 -34.00
CA ASP A 3 12.58 7.28 -33.18
C ASP A 3 11.71 6.18 -32.56
N ASP A 4 11.61 5.03 -33.21
CA ASP A 4 10.92 3.86 -32.66
C ASP A 4 11.68 3.27 -31.45
N GLU A 5 13.02 3.22 -31.52
CA GLU A 5 13.85 2.79 -30.39
C GLU A 5 13.68 3.72 -29.19
N LYS A 6 13.58 5.05 -29.41
CA LYS A 6 13.32 6.02 -28.34
C LYS A 6 11.95 5.83 -27.70
N LYS A 7 10.91 5.62 -28.51
CA LYS A 7 9.54 5.38 -28.01
C LYS A 7 9.48 4.11 -27.17
N TRP A 8 10.07 3.02 -27.66
CA TRP A 8 10.14 1.76 -26.92
C TRP A 8 10.90 1.92 -25.60
N LEU A 9 12.04 2.62 -25.60
CA LEU A 9 12.82 2.85 -24.39
C LEU A 9 12.02 3.62 -23.33
N LYS A 10 11.31 4.68 -23.72
CA LYS A 10 10.44 5.47 -22.84
C LYS A 10 9.33 4.60 -22.25
N PHE A 11 8.64 3.82 -23.09
CA PHE A 11 7.56 2.93 -22.66
C PHE A 11 8.07 1.86 -21.69
N ASN A 12 9.16 1.18 -22.04
CA ASN A 12 9.76 0.15 -21.20
C ASN A 12 10.23 0.71 -19.85
N TYR A 13 10.83 1.91 -19.84
CA TYR A 13 11.23 2.57 -18.60
C TYR A 13 10.03 2.90 -17.71
N ALA A 14 9.00 3.54 -18.26
CA ALA A 14 7.78 3.90 -17.51
C ALA A 14 7.03 2.66 -17.00
N TRP A 15 6.94 1.61 -17.83
CA TRP A 15 6.31 0.35 -17.47
C TRP A 15 7.05 -0.34 -16.32
N LYS A 16 8.38 -0.50 -16.43
CA LYS A 16 9.20 -1.12 -15.37
C LYS A 16 9.12 -0.35 -14.06
N TRP A 17 9.12 0.98 -14.11
CA TRP A 17 8.93 1.82 -12.92
C TRP A 17 7.56 1.57 -12.27
N PHE A 18 6.49 1.59 -13.07
CA PHE A 18 5.14 1.33 -12.60
C PHE A 18 5.01 -0.07 -11.99
N GLU A 19 5.44 -1.11 -12.72
CA GLU A 19 5.35 -2.51 -12.31
C GLU A 19 6.09 -2.77 -11.00
N TYR A 20 7.31 -2.23 -10.87
CA TYR A 20 8.12 -2.37 -9.67
C TYR A 20 7.39 -1.81 -8.43
N HIS A 21 6.90 -0.57 -8.49
CA HIS A 21 6.23 0.05 -7.36
C HIS A 21 4.82 -0.50 -7.11
N ALA A 22 4.10 -0.92 -8.16
CA ALA A 22 2.82 -1.59 -8.01
C ALA A 22 2.99 -2.93 -7.27
N SER A 23 4.03 -3.68 -7.60
CA SER A 23 4.36 -4.95 -6.96
C SER A 23 4.83 -4.79 -5.51
N GLN A 24 5.61 -3.73 -5.21
CA GLN A 24 6.05 -3.41 -3.85
C GLN A 24 4.89 -3.28 -2.86
N ARG A 25 3.73 -2.76 -3.28
CA ARG A 25 2.53 -2.64 -2.44
C ARG A 25 2.11 -3.97 -1.82
N LEU A 26 1.98 -5.01 -2.65
CA LEU A 26 1.53 -6.33 -2.20
C LEU A 26 2.58 -7.00 -1.33
N ILE A 27 3.86 -6.80 -1.64
CA ILE A 27 4.97 -7.33 -0.83
C ILE A 27 4.95 -6.71 0.57
N ALA A 28 4.86 -5.38 0.67
CA ALA A 28 4.78 -4.69 1.95
C ALA A 28 3.54 -5.13 2.75
N PHE A 29 2.38 -5.25 2.09
CA PHE A 29 1.15 -5.71 2.74
C PHE A 29 1.27 -7.14 3.28
N ARG A 30 1.92 -8.06 2.56
CA ARG A 30 2.19 -9.43 3.04
C ARG A 30 3.05 -9.44 4.30
N PHE A 31 4.15 -8.68 4.30
CA PHE A 31 5.01 -8.58 5.49
C PHE A 31 4.26 -7.98 6.68
N TYR A 32 3.41 -6.98 6.43
CA TYR A 32 2.57 -6.42 7.48
C TYR A 32 1.64 -7.47 8.10
N LEU A 33 0.93 -8.26 7.28
CA LEU A 33 0.05 -9.33 7.76
C LEU A 33 0.80 -10.37 8.61
N ILE A 34 2.02 -10.73 8.20
CA ILE A 34 2.89 -11.64 8.96
C ILE A 34 3.25 -11.04 10.31
N ILE A 35 3.69 -9.77 10.35
CA ILE A 35 4.09 -9.08 11.58
C ILE A 35 2.90 -8.97 12.55
N ILE A 36 1.74 -8.48 12.09
CA ILE A 36 0.57 -8.34 12.96
C ILE A 36 0.01 -9.71 13.40
N GLY A 37 0.10 -10.74 12.55
CA GLY A 37 -0.35 -12.09 12.88
C GLY A 37 0.54 -12.71 13.96
N ALA A 38 1.85 -12.59 13.81
CA ALA A 38 2.82 -13.03 14.82
C ALA A 38 2.67 -12.25 16.13
N ALA A 39 2.49 -10.93 16.03
CA ALA A 39 2.23 -10.07 17.18
C ALA A 39 0.94 -10.51 17.90
N GLY A 40 -0.18 -10.68 17.19
CA GLY A 40 -1.45 -11.11 17.77
C GLY A 40 -1.35 -12.48 18.47
N TRP A 41 -0.61 -13.42 17.90
CA TRP A 41 -0.37 -14.72 18.53
C TRP A 41 0.45 -14.59 19.82
N LEU A 42 1.50 -13.75 19.85
CA LEU A 42 2.28 -13.48 21.05
C LEU A 42 1.44 -12.80 22.13
N PHE A 43 0.56 -11.88 21.75
CA PHE A 43 -0.34 -11.22 22.68
C PHE A 43 -1.25 -12.20 23.41
N LEU A 44 -1.83 -13.15 22.67
CA LEU A 44 -2.72 -14.19 23.23
C LEU A 44 -1.99 -15.20 24.14
N ARG A 45 -0.68 -15.38 23.96
CA ARG A 45 0.15 -16.27 24.80
C ARG A 45 0.84 -15.57 25.96
N GLY A 46 0.74 -14.24 26.05
CA GLY A 46 1.38 -13.47 27.10
C GLY A 46 0.85 -13.82 28.49
N ASP A 47 1.72 -13.72 29.49
CA ASP A 47 1.33 -13.93 30.89
C ASP A 47 0.39 -12.81 31.35
N THR A 48 -0.86 -13.19 31.62
CA THR A 48 -1.90 -12.27 32.10
C THR A 48 -1.65 -11.72 33.50
N SER A 49 -0.66 -12.20 34.24
CA SER A 49 -0.25 -11.59 35.52
C SER A 49 0.45 -10.23 35.35
N LEU A 50 0.96 -9.93 34.14
CA LEU A 50 1.67 -8.69 33.79
C LEU A 50 0.84 -7.81 32.83
N VAL A 51 -0.46 -7.65 33.09
CA VAL A 51 -1.41 -6.94 32.20
C VAL A 51 -0.93 -5.54 31.79
N TYR A 52 -0.37 -4.75 32.73
CA TYR A 52 0.06 -3.37 32.48
C TYR A 52 1.20 -3.26 31.47
N PRO A 53 2.41 -3.81 31.74
CA PRO A 53 3.52 -3.69 30.78
C PRO A 53 3.23 -4.43 29.48
N HIS A 54 2.43 -5.50 29.52
CA HIS A 54 2.04 -6.28 28.34
C HIS A 54 1.19 -5.47 27.35
N ASN A 55 0.10 -4.84 27.83
CA ASN A 55 -0.79 -4.06 26.96
C ASN A 55 -0.10 -2.81 26.41
N LEU A 56 0.69 -2.12 27.24
CA LEU A 56 1.40 -0.92 26.82
C LEU A 56 2.44 -1.22 25.74
N LEU A 57 3.31 -2.21 25.96
CA LEU A 57 4.36 -2.57 25.00
C LEU A 57 3.76 -3.07 23.69
N PHE A 58 2.73 -3.90 23.77
CA PHE A 58 2.06 -4.45 22.59
C PHE A 58 1.31 -3.39 21.80
N GLY A 59 0.56 -2.52 22.49
CA GLY A 59 -0.15 -1.40 21.89
C GLY A 59 0.81 -0.44 21.16
N LEU A 60 1.94 -0.12 21.79
CA LEU A 60 2.99 0.71 21.20
C LEU A 60 3.56 0.07 19.93
N ALA A 61 3.89 -1.22 19.98
CA ALA A 61 4.40 -1.95 18.83
C ALA A 61 3.41 -1.96 17.66
N LEU A 62 2.13 -2.27 17.91
CA LEU A 62 1.08 -2.26 16.89
C LEU A 62 0.88 -0.87 16.29
N PHE A 63 0.82 0.17 17.11
CA PHE A 63 0.66 1.54 16.64
C PHE A 63 1.82 1.98 15.75
N ILE A 64 3.05 1.76 16.21
CA ILE A 64 4.27 2.15 15.48
C ILE A 64 4.37 1.41 14.15
N VAL A 65 4.19 0.08 14.15
CA VAL A 65 4.23 -0.72 12.92
C VAL A 65 3.15 -0.26 11.94
N SER A 66 1.92 -0.08 12.41
CA SER A 66 0.81 0.39 11.57
C SER A 66 1.08 1.77 10.96
N LEU A 67 1.66 2.69 11.75
CA LEU A 67 2.03 4.02 11.29
C LEU A 67 3.12 3.96 10.20
N PHE A 68 4.18 3.17 10.40
CA PHE A 68 5.24 3.03 9.40
C PHE A 68 4.72 2.42 8.09
N PHE A 69 3.94 1.35 8.15
CA PHE A 69 3.37 0.73 6.94
C PHE A 69 2.34 1.64 6.25
N PHE A 70 1.60 2.45 7.00
CA PHE A 70 0.74 3.48 6.44
C PHE A 70 1.54 4.53 5.66
N LEU A 71 2.64 5.05 6.22
CA LEU A 71 3.51 6.02 5.55
C LEU A 71 4.18 5.42 4.30
N LEU A 72 4.63 4.17 4.38
CA LEU A 72 5.17 3.44 3.23
C LEU A 72 4.14 3.31 2.10
N GLU A 73 2.89 2.99 2.43
CA GLU A 73 1.82 2.89 1.43
C GLU A 73 1.45 4.26 0.82
N VAL A 74 1.44 5.34 1.61
CA VAL A 74 1.25 6.70 1.08
C VAL A 74 2.35 7.03 0.06
N ARG A 75 3.61 6.74 0.39
CA ARG A 75 4.75 6.96 -0.50
C ARG A 75 4.66 6.08 -1.74
N ASN A 76 4.40 4.80 -1.57
CA ASN A 76 4.32 3.86 -2.68
C ASN A 76 3.19 4.24 -3.66
N ASN A 77 2.04 4.68 -3.14
CA ASN A 77 0.95 5.17 -3.97
C ASN A 77 1.35 6.38 -4.83
N ARG A 78 2.17 7.30 -4.28
CA ARG A 78 2.71 8.42 -5.06
C ARG A 78 3.63 7.93 -6.19
N LEU A 79 4.54 7.00 -5.90
CA LEU A 79 5.48 6.46 -6.89
C LEU A 79 4.78 5.69 -8.02
N VAL A 80 3.77 4.88 -7.67
CA VAL A 80 2.89 4.22 -8.65
C VAL A 80 2.18 5.26 -9.52
N ASN A 81 1.64 6.32 -8.92
CA ASN A 81 0.97 7.39 -9.67
C ASN A 81 1.93 8.14 -10.61
N CYS A 82 3.21 8.30 -10.26
CA CYS A 82 4.20 8.89 -11.17
C CYS A 82 4.40 8.03 -12.42
N GLY A 83 4.63 6.72 -12.25
CA GLY A 83 4.77 5.79 -13.39
C GLY A 83 3.50 5.72 -14.24
N ARG A 84 2.35 5.77 -13.56
CA ARG A 84 1.03 5.82 -14.18
C ARG A 84 0.82 7.06 -15.07
N GLN A 85 1.13 8.25 -14.56
CA GLN A 85 1.04 9.49 -15.34
C GLN A 85 2.00 9.50 -16.53
N ALA A 86 3.18 8.89 -16.40
CA ALA A 86 4.11 8.74 -17.51
C ALA A 86 3.54 7.82 -18.60
N LEU A 87 2.94 6.69 -18.21
CA LEU A 87 2.28 5.77 -19.16
C LEU A 87 1.08 6.43 -19.86
N ASP A 88 0.27 7.23 -19.17
CA ASP A 88 -0.84 7.96 -19.77
C ASP A 88 -0.38 8.87 -20.91
N LYS A 89 0.68 9.66 -20.66
CA LYS A 89 1.25 10.54 -21.69
C LYS A 89 1.82 9.75 -22.87
N LEU A 90 2.41 8.59 -22.63
CA LEU A 90 2.96 7.75 -23.69
C LEU A 90 1.86 7.08 -24.53
N GLU A 91 0.73 6.70 -23.94
CA GLU A 91 -0.45 6.22 -24.69
C GLU A 91 -1.04 7.31 -25.57
N GLU A 92 -1.10 8.55 -25.07
CA GLU A 92 -1.54 9.74 -25.81
C GLU A 92 -0.58 10.07 -26.97
N GLU A 93 0.73 10.15 -26.72
CA GLU A 93 1.76 10.39 -27.73
C GLU A 93 1.80 9.29 -28.81
N ALA A 94 1.46 8.05 -28.45
CA ALA A 94 1.37 6.93 -29.38
C ALA A 94 0.08 6.92 -30.21
N GLY A 95 -0.89 7.79 -29.90
CA GLY A 95 -2.16 7.87 -30.63
C GLY A 95 -3.12 6.70 -30.34
N PHE A 96 -2.98 6.02 -29.20
CA PHE A 96 -3.85 4.89 -28.84
C PHE A 96 -5.22 5.33 -28.32
N LEU A 97 -5.43 6.62 -28.06
CA LEU A 97 -6.69 7.15 -27.55
C LEU A 97 -7.88 6.78 -28.46
N GLY A 98 -8.96 6.26 -27.85
CA GLY A 98 -10.15 5.81 -28.58
C GLY A 98 -10.03 4.42 -29.21
N THR A 99 -8.87 3.77 -29.10
CA THR A 99 -8.68 2.38 -29.52
C THR A 99 -8.84 1.40 -28.32
N PRO A 100 -9.03 0.10 -28.57
CA PRO A 100 -8.98 -0.93 -27.52
C PRO A 100 -7.63 -0.99 -26.79
N TYR A 101 -6.56 -0.46 -27.40
CA TYR A 101 -5.20 -0.45 -26.86
C TYR A 101 -4.93 0.69 -25.87
N ALA A 102 -5.85 1.65 -25.72
CA ALA A 102 -5.85 2.61 -24.61
C ALA A 102 -6.36 1.94 -23.33
N ILE A 103 -5.64 0.90 -22.88
CA ILE A 103 -6.01 0.01 -21.78
C ILE A 103 -6.44 0.84 -20.56
N ARG A 104 -5.67 1.89 -20.26
CA ARG A 104 -5.85 2.66 -19.05
C ARG A 104 -6.97 3.70 -19.12
N HIS A 105 -7.12 4.42 -20.24
CA HIS A 105 -8.27 5.30 -20.44
C HIS A 105 -9.59 4.53 -20.50
N ASN A 106 -9.56 3.30 -21.01
CA ASN A 106 -10.72 2.41 -21.00
C ASN A 106 -11.06 1.91 -19.57
N ASP A 107 -10.05 1.62 -18.74
CA ASP A 107 -10.25 1.28 -17.32
C ASP A 107 -10.87 2.44 -16.51
N GLU A 108 -10.41 3.67 -16.73
CA GLU A 108 -10.96 4.84 -16.03
C GLU A 108 -12.44 5.10 -16.37
N LYS A 109 -12.83 4.91 -17.64
CA LYS A 109 -14.25 5.00 -18.06
C LYS A 109 -15.11 3.87 -17.51
N SER A 110 -14.51 2.71 -17.22
CA SER A 110 -15.19 1.51 -16.75
C SER A 110 -15.46 1.48 -15.24
N LYS A 111 -15.05 2.50 -14.47
CA LYS A 111 -15.17 2.51 -13.00
C LYS A 111 -16.63 2.52 -12.51
N ARG A 112 -17.26 1.35 -12.53
CA ARG A 112 -18.44 0.97 -11.77
C ARG A 112 -17.97 0.50 -10.41
N PHE A 113 -17.93 1.42 -9.45
CA PHE A 113 -18.12 1.09 -8.02
C PHE A 113 -17.24 -0.03 -7.43
N CYS A 114 -15.94 -0.07 -7.76
CA CYS A 114 -15.03 -1.02 -7.12
C CYS A 114 -14.16 -0.28 -6.09
N VAL A 115 -14.23 -0.72 -4.83
CA VAL A 115 -13.39 -0.20 -3.75
C VAL A 115 -11.94 -0.41 -4.16
N SER A 116 -11.18 0.68 -4.24
CA SER A 116 -9.80 0.55 -4.70
C SER A 116 -8.96 -0.23 -3.70
N HIS A 117 -8.14 -1.15 -4.17
CA HIS A 117 -7.32 -2.00 -3.30
C HIS A 117 -6.44 -1.19 -2.33
N TYR A 118 -5.94 0.00 -2.72
CA TYR A 118 -5.17 0.87 -1.83
C TYR A 118 -6.03 1.46 -0.68
N PHE A 119 -7.34 1.63 -0.89
CA PHE A 119 -8.26 2.08 0.16
C PHE A 119 -8.44 1.00 1.23
N VAL A 120 -8.59 -0.26 0.82
CA VAL A 120 -8.72 -1.40 1.74
C VAL A 120 -7.45 -1.55 2.59
N ILE A 121 -6.29 -1.56 1.95
CA ILE A 121 -4.99 -1.69 2.64
C ILE A 121 -4.79 -0.55 3.65
N ARG A 122 -5.08 0.69 3.25
CA ARG A 122 -4.97 1.86 4.13
C ARG A 122 -5.92 1.76 5.33
N THR A 123 -7.15 1.32 5.10
CA THR A 123 -8.15 1.15 6.15
C THR A 123 -7.69 0.13 7.19
N ILE A 124 -7.09 -0.99 6.74
CA ILE A 124 -6.54 -2.01 7.64
C ILE A 124 -5.43 -1.42 8.53
N TYR A 125 -4.49 -0.65 7.98
CA TYR A 125 -3.44 -0.01 8.78
C TYR A 125 -4.00 0.94 9.84
N ILE A 126 -5.02 1.74 9.47
CA ILE A 126 -5.67 2.65 10.42
C ILE A 126 -6.36 1.89 11.54
N ILE A 127 -7.14 0.85 11.20
CA ILE A 127 -7.88 0.06 12.20
C ILE A 127 -6.92 -0.58 13.21
N VAL A 128 -5.85 -1.24 12.74
CA VAL A 128 -4.88 -1.87 13.64
C VAL A 128 -4.10 -0.82 14.44
N GLY A 129 -3.78 0.33 13.85
CA GLY A 129 -3.18 1.45 14.58
C GLY A 129 -4.07 1.98 15.70
N ILE A 130 -5.38 2.13 15.45
CA ILE A 130 -6.36 2.52 16.48
C ILE A 130 -6.44 1.46 17.59
N ILE A 131 -6.45 0.17 17.25
CA ILE A 131 -6.40 -0.92 18.25
C ILE A 131 -5.14 -0.79 19.11
N GLY A 132 -3.98 -0.57 18.50
CA GLY A 132 -2.73 -0.32 19.22
C GLY A 132 -2.82 0.87 20.17
N PHE A 133 -3.40 1.98 19.71
CA PHE A 133 -3.60 3.18 20.52
C PHE A 133 -4.56 2.97 21.70
N ILE A 134 -5.65 2.22 21.51
CA ILE A 134 -6.58 1.84 22.58
C ILE A 134 -5.85 1.01 23.64
N LEU A 135 -5.04 0.04 23.23
CA LEU A 135 -4.26 -0.80 24.16
C LEU A 135 -3.26 0.01 24.99
N ILE A 136 -2.63 1.03 24.39
CA ILE A 136 -1.77 1.97 25.13
C ILE A 136 -2.60 2.69 26.21
N GLY A 137 -3.77 3.23 25.86
CA GLY A 137 -4.66 3.89 26.81
C GLY A 137 -5.14 2.97 27.94
N MET A 138 -5.50 1.73 27.61
CA MET A 138 -5.85 0.71 28.60
C MET A 138 -4.69 0.35 29.54
N GLY A 139 -3.45 0.44 29.05
CA GLY A 139 -2.26 0.35 29.90
C GLY A 139 -2.27 1.43 30.98
N PHE A 140 -2.48 2.70 30.63
CA PHE A 140 -2.40 3.81 31.58
C PHE A 140 -3.62 4.00 32.51
N CYS A 141 -4.80 3.51 32.15
CA CYS A 141 -6.06 3.80 32.86
C CYS A 141 -6.35 2.89 34.08
N ARG A 142 -5.35 2.31 34.75
CA ARG A 142 -5.56 1.51 35.96
C ARG A 142 -4.50 1.71 37.02
#